data_AF-A0A535B0R3-F1
#
_entry.id   AF-A0A535B0R3-F1
#
_cell.length_a   1.000
_cell.length_b   1.000
_cell.length_c   1.000
_cell.angle_alpha   90.00
_cell.angle_beta   90.00
_cell.angle_gamma   90.00
#
_symmetry.space_group_name_H-M   'P 1'
#
loop_
_entity.id
_entity.type
_entity.pdbx_description
1 polymer ?
#
loop_
_entity_poly.entity_id
_entity_poly.type
_entity_poly.pdbx_seq_one_letter_code
_entity_poly.pdbx_strand_id
1 'polypeptide(L)' 'MTDLSTVLQAAESAGAQQAEVFAVESEETPVRFEANRLKEINARQTSGVALRVIVDGRIGFASSTKP' A
#
# COMPACT_ATOMS: atom_id res chain seq x y z
N MET A 1 -7.73 8.75 5.43
CA MET A 1 -6.53 8.67 4.58
C MET A 1 -5.34 8.93 5.47
N THR A 2 -4.39 7.98 5.57
CA THR A 2 -3.20 8.17 6.41
C THR A 2 -2.36 9.29 5.82
N ASP A 3 -1.91 10.18 6.69
CA ASP A 3 -1.04 11.27 6.28
C ASP A 3 0.34 10.70 5.91
N LEU A 4 0.58 10.57 4.60
CA LEU A 4 1.82 10.00 4.06
C LEU A 4 3.06 10.81 4.46
N SER A 5 2.89 12.10 4.82
CA SER A 5 4.00 12.93 5.28
C SER A 5 4.62 12.41 6.58
N THR A 6 3.84 11.78 7.45
CA THR A 6 4.33 11.20 8.72
C THR A 6 5.30 10.04 8.48
N VAL A 7 5.07 9.25 7.43
CA VAL A 7 5.94 8.13 7.04
C VAL A 7 7.27 8.66 6.49
N LEU A 8 7.24 9.74 5.69
CA LEU A 8 8.44 10.40 5.20
C LEU A 8 9.25 11.02 6.35
N GLN A 9 8.59 11.73 7.27
CA GLN A 9 9.25 12.32 8.45
C GLN A 9 9.88 11.26 9.35
N ALA A 10 9.23 10.10 9.52
CA ALA A 10 9.79 8.98 10.26
C ALA A 10 11.05 8.42 9.57
N ALA A 11 11.04 8.30 8.24
CA ALA A 11 12.20 7.86 7.47
C ALA A 11 13.37 8.86 7.59
N GLU A 12 13.10 10.17 7.46
CA GLU A 12 14.10 11.22 7.65
C GLU A 12 14.69 11.20 9.07
N SER A 13 13.84 11.09 10.09
CA SER A 13 14.25 11.01 11.50
C SER A 13 15.09 9.75 11.80
N ALA A 14 14.89 8.68 11.03
CA ALA A 14 15.66 7.44 11.11
C ALA A 14 16.98 7.48 10.30
N GLY A 15 17.28 8.59 9.62
CA GLY A 15 18.53 8.78 8.88
C GLY A 15 18.49 8.36 7.40
N ALA A 16 17.30 8.25 6.81
CA ALA A 16 17.19 8.04 5.36
C ALA A 16 17.76 9.25 4.59
N GLN A 17 18.62 9.01 3.59
CA GLN A 17 19.14 10.07 2.71
C GLN A 17 18.13 10.44 1.63
N GLN A 18 17.34 9.46 1.17
CA GLN A 18 16.19 9.64 0.30
C GLN A 18 15.09 8.71 0.78
N ALA A 19 13.84 9.16 0.68
CA ALA A 19 12.66 8.37 1.01
C ALA A 19 11.56 8.62 -0.03
N GLU A 20 10.83 7.57 -0.37
CA GLU A 20 9.69 7.60 -1.28
C GLU A 20 8.56 6.77 -0.66
N VAL A 21 7.36 7.35 -0.63
CA VAL A 21 6.16 6.66 -0.17
C VAL A 21 5.23 6.48 -1.34
N PHE A 22 4.78 5.24 -1.54
CA PHE A 22 3.77 4.88 -2.52
C PHE A 22 2.51 4.41 -1.80
N ALA A 23 1.36 4.96 -2.17
CA ALA A 23 0.06 4.57 -1.63
C ALA A 23 -0.81 3.99 -2.75
N VAL A 24 -1.55 2.93 -2.41
CA VAL A 24 -2.53 2.32 -3.31
C VAL A 24 -3.88 2.22 -2.58
N GLU A 25 -4.94 2.55 -3.31
CA GLU A 25 -6.32 2.32 -2.91
C GLU A 25 -7.04 1.70 -4.11
N SER A 26 -7.78 0.62 -3.87
CA SER A 26 -8.56 -0.04 -4.92
C SER A 26 -9.88 -0.58 -4.35
N GLU A 27 -10.93 -0.45 -5.15
CA GLU A 27 -12.26 -1.01 -4.87
C GLU A 27 -12.69 -1.90 -6.03
N GLU A 28 -13.16 -3.10 -5.71
CA GLU A 28 -13.60 -4.09 -6.69
C GLU A 28 -14.90 -4.75 -6.26
N THR A 29 -15.80 -4.98 -7.21
CA THR A 29 -17.03 -5.74 -7.00
C THR A 29 -17.05 -6.99 -7.89
N PRO A 30 -16.24 -8.02 -7.60
CA PRO A 30 -16.21 -9.22 -8.42
C PRO A 30 -17.53 -9.99 -8.36
N VAL A 31 -17.99 -10.40 -9.53
CA VAL A 31 -19.19 -11.22 -9.73
C VAL A 31 -18.77 -12.60 -10.25
N ARG A 32 -19.10 -13.65 -9.52
CA ARG A 32 -18.76 -15.04 -9.88
C ARG A 32 -20.01 -15.81 -10.28
N PHE A 33 -19.93 -16.49 -11.42
CA PHE A 33 -20.93 -17.44 -11.90
C PHE A 33 -20.40 -18.86 -11.85
N GLU A 34 -21.28 -19.83 -11.63
CA GLU A 34 -21.00 -21.27 -11.68
C GLU A 34 -22.22 -22.00 -12.24
N ALA A 35 -22.03 -22.93 -13.19
CA ALA A 35 -23.12 -23.62 -13.89
C ALA A 35 -24.22 -22.68 -14.44
N ASN A 36 -23.81 -21.56 -15.04
CA ASN A 36 -24.69 -20.51 -15.58
C ASN A 36 -25.63 -19.85 -14.53
N ARG A 37 -25.29 -19.93 -13.24
CA ARG A 37 -26.00 -19.26 -12.16
C ARG A 37 -25.07 -18.33 -11.40
N LEU A 38 -25.61 -17.19 -10.97
CA LEU A 38 -24.89 -16.28 -10.08
C LEU A 38 -24.57 -17.02 -8.78
N LYS A 39 -23.27 -17.10 -8.46
CA LYS A 39 -22.76 -17.83 -7.31
C LYS A 39 -22.39 -16.89 -6.17
N GLU A 40 -21.77 -15.75 -6.49
CA GLU A 40 -21.20 -14.86 -5.49
C GLU A 40 -21.04 -13.43 -6.04
N ILE A 41 -21.32 -12.44 -5.20
CA ILE A 41 -20.93 -11.04 -5.39
C ILE A 41 -20.21 -10.62 -4.13
N ASN A 42 -18.98 -10.14 -4.25
CA ASN A 42 -18.25 -9.55 -3.13
C ASN A 42 -17.95 -8.09 -3.42
N ALA A 43 -17.95 -7.25 -2.39
CA ALA A 43 -17.29 -5.96 -2.41
C ALA A 43 -15.93 -6.11 -1.72
N ARG A 44 -14.86 -5.68 -2.37
CA ARG A 44 -13.48 -5.72 -1.86
C ARG A 44 -12.90 -4.32 -1.90
N GLN A 45 -12.38 -3.88 -0.76
CA GLN A 45 -11.61 -2.66 -0.66
C GLN A 45 -10.20 -3.02 -0.18
N THR A 46 -9.19 -2.50 -0.87
CA THR A 46 -7.78 -2.69 -0.51
C THR A 46 -7.14 -1.33 -0.40
N SER A 47 -6.40 -1.10 0.67
CA SER A 47 -5.51 0.03 0.82
C SER A 47 -4.15 -0.45 1.31
N GLY A 48 -3.10 0.23 0.88
CA GLY A 48 -1.75 -0.10 1.28
C GLY A 48 -0.78 1.04 1.08
N VAL A 49 0.27 1.03 1.89
CA VAL A 49 1.36 1.99 1.83
C VAL A 49 2.67 1.22 1.76
N ALA A 50 3.58 1.66 0.90
CA ALA A 50 4.93 1.16 0.79
C ALA A 50 5.93 2.32 0.98
N LEU A 51 6.99 2.07 1.73
CA LEU A 51 8.11 2.99 1.94
C LEU A 51 9.38 2.38 1.35
N ARG A 52 10.05 3.16 0.50
CA ARG A 52 11.39 2.88 0.01
C ARG A 52 12.34 3.94 0.57
N VAL A 53 13.48 3.51 1.09
CA VAL A 53 14.55 4.41 1.57
C VAL A 53 15.87 4.08 0.89
N ILE A 54 16.74 5.08 0.75
CA ILE A 54 18.11 4.91 0.27
C ILE A 54 19.07 5.50 1.31
N VAL A 55 20.09 4.72 1.69
CA VAL A 55 21.18 5.13 2.59
C VAL A 55 22.50 4.57 2.07
N ASP A 56 23.46 5.45 1.74
CA ASP A 56 24.77 5.10 1.17
C ASP A 56 24.64 4.25 -0.10
N GLY A 57 23.65 4.56 -0.95
CA GLY A 57 23.34 3.80 -2.16
C GLY A 57 22.66 2.44 -1.91
N ARG A 58 22.38 2.06 -0.66
CA ARG A 58 21.64 0.82 -0.33
C ARG A 58 20.16 1.09 -0.18
N ILE A 59 19.34 0.17 -0.66
CA ILE A 59 17.87 0.28 -0.65
C ILE A 59 17.27 -0.52 0.50
N GLY A 60 16.37 0.10 1.26
CA GLY A 60 15.44 -0.57 2.17
C GLY A 60 14.01 -0.42 1.67
N PHE A 61 13.18 -1.45 1.85
CA PHE A 61 11.78 -1.45 1.42
C PHE A 61 10.89 -2.15 2.45
N ALA A 62 9.74 -1.56 2.75
CA ALA A 62 8.71 -2.15 3.58
C ALA A 62 7.31 -1.73 3.10
N SER A 63 6.30 -2.56 3.35
CA SER A 63 4.92 -2.27 2.97
C SER A 63 3.93 -2.81 3.99
N SER A 64 2.78 -2.15 4.11
CA SER A 64 1.67 -2.58 4.97
C SER A 64 0.33 -2.32 4.28
N THR A 65 -0.63 -3.22 4.48
CA THR A 65 -2.05 -3.02 4.14
C THR A 65 -2.87 -2.49 5.32
N LYS A 66 -2.19 -2.19 6.44
CA LYS A 66 -2.70 -1.44 7.58
C LYS A 66 -1.88 -0.15 7.65
N PRO A 67 -2.43 0.95 7.10
CA PRO A 67 -1.78 2.24 7.12
C PRO A 67 -1.45 2.74 8.52
#